data_AF-A0A7Y3AIE5-F1
#
_entry.id   AF-A0A7Y3AIE5-F1
#
_cell.length_a   1.000
_cell.length_b   1.000
_cell.length_c   1.000
_cell.angle_alpha   90.00
_cell.angle_beta   90.00
_cell.angle_gamma   90.00
#
_symmetry.space_group_name_H-M   'P 1'
#
loop_
_entity.id
_entity.type
_entity.pdbx_description
1 polymer ?
#
loop_
_entity_poly.entity_id
_entity_poly.type
_entity_poly.pdbx_seq_one_letter_code
_entity_poly.pdbx_strand_id
1 'polypeptide(L)'
;MKLFIGCILLLFYTSSAFAGAPTNVSRIADCEINKNRIMTYEFDGSPKTQDMTDYINTHAPSHTDGRMTAAYFFKKGTRMPLSGFSNCGSIMNGNMFLYESNHIDPWEFAYLHSKKGDRALVNCKENSDHKLCKK
;
A
#
# COMPACT_ATOMS: atom_id res chain seq x y z
N MET A 1 0.49 32.24 -58.92
CA MET A 1 1.26 32.66 -57.74
C MET A 1 0.93 31.71 -56.58
N LYS A 2 1.91 30.87 -56.24
CA LYS A 2 2.12 30.06 -55.00
C LYS A 2 0.97 29.23 -54.40
N LEU A 3 1.13 27.91 -54.55
CA LEU A 3 0.75 26.86 -53.58
C LEU A 3 1.16 27.25 -52.16
N PHE A 4 0.38 26.85 -51.15
CA PHE A 4 0.90 26.15 -49.97
C PHE A 4 -0.19 25.28 -49.34
N ILE A 5 -0.11 23.98 -49.64
CA ILE A 5 -0.78 22.90 -48.92
C ILE A 5 -0.04 22.75 -47.59
N GLY A 6 -0.71 23.07 -46.48
CA GLY A 6 -0.20 22.88 -45.14
C GLY A 6 -1.00 21.79 -44.42
N CYS A 7 -0.60 20.53 -44.61
CA CYS A 7 -1.03 19.41 -43.78
C CYS A 7 -0.63 19.68 -42.32
N ILE A 8 -1.58 20.03 -41.46
CA ILE A 8 -1.38 19.95 -40.01
C ILE A 8 -1.74 18.53 -39.59
N LEU A 9 -0.71 17.69 -39.47
CA LEU A 9 -0.75 16.45 -38.70
C LEU A 9 -1.04 16.82 -37.24
N LEU A 10 -2.28 16.60 -36.79
CA LEU A 10 -2.56 16.51 -35.36
C LEU A 10 -2.19 15.10 -34.89
N LEU A 11 -1.02 15.04 -34.26
CA LEU A 11 -0.49 13.89 -33.55
C LEU A 11 -1.53 13.36 -32.55
N PHE A 12 -2.06 12.16 -32.83
CA PHE A 12 -2.72 11.35 -31.81
C PHE A 12 -1.64 10.98 -30.78
N TYR A 13 -1.64 11.65 -29.63
CA TYR A 13 -0.79 11.25 -28.52
C TYR A 13 -1.22 9.85 -28.06
N THR A 14 -0.28 8.93 -28.22
CA THR A 14 -0.36 7.51 -27.97
C THR A 14 -0.56 7.20 -26.49
N SER A 15 -1.62 6.44 -26.22
CA SER A 15 -1.79 5.44 -25.15
C SER A 15 -1.18 5.77 -23.79
N SER A 16 -2.01 6.30 -22.89
CA SER A 16 -1.80 6.13 -21.45
C SER A 16 -1.79 4.64 -21.17
N ALA A 17 -0.61 4.07 -20.89
CA ALA A 17 -0.53 2.82 -20.17
C ALA A 17 -1.20 3.06 -18.80
N PHE A 18 -2.47 2.68 -18.69
CA PHE A 18 -3.12 2.55 -17.40
C PHE A 18 -2.37 1.43 -16.67
N ALA A 19 -1.39 1.81 -15.85
CA ALA A 19 -1.09 1.00 -14.68
C ALA A 19 -2.43 0.83 -13.96
N GLY A 20 -2.92 -0.40 -13.93
CA GLY A 20 -4.27 -0.68 -13.45
C GLY A 20 -4.34 -0.54 -11.95
N ALA A 21 -5.51 -0.16 -11.46
CA ALA A 21 -5.88 -0.29 -10.06
C ALA A 21 -5.50 -1.68 -9.53
N PRO A 22 -5.16 -1.82 -8.22
CA PRO A 22 -4.86 -3.14 -7.68
C PRO A 22 -6.05 -4.06 -7.96
N THR A 23 -5.81 -5.13 -8.72
CA THR A 23 -6.90 -5.92 -9.32
C THR A 23 -7.57 -6.81 -8.28
N ASN A 24 -6.83 -7.20 -7.24
CA ASN A 24 -7.32 -7.90 -6.07
C ASN A 24 -6.49 -7.45 -4.87
N VAL A 25 -7.14 -7.02 -3.80
CA VAL A 25 -6.50 -6.75 -2.50
C VAL A 25 -7.20 -7.58 -1.45
N SER A 26 -6.45 -8.43 -0.77
CA SER A 26 -6.98 -9.39 0.20
C SER A 26 -6.27 -9.22 1.53
N ARG A 27 -7.03 -9.11 2.63
CA ARG A 27 -6.44 -9.15 3.98
C ARG A 27 -5.99 -10.58 4.29
N ILE A 28 -4.72 -10.72 4.69
CA ILE A 28 -4.10 -12.03 4.94
C ILE A 28 -3.99 -12.33 6.44
N ALA A 29 -3.55 -11.34 7.22
CA ALA A 29 -3.46 -11.48 8.66
C ALA A 29 -3.70 -10.14 9.37
N ASP A 30 -3.99 -10.23 10.66
CA ASP A 30 -4.10 -9.08 11.54
C ASP A 30 -3.62 -9.43 12.96
N CYS A 31 -3.17 -8.40 13.68
CA CYS A 31 -2.82 -8.40 15.10
C CYS A 31 -3.66 -7.29 15.73
N GLU A 32 -4.55 -7.64 16.66
CA GLU A 32 -5.34 -6.67 17.41
C GLU A 32 -5.05 -6.77 18.91
N ILE A 33 -4.60 -5.66 19.52
CA ILE A 33 -4.41 -5.54 20.98
C ILE A 33 -4.96 -4.20 21.44
N ASN A 34 -5.94 -4.23 22.36
CA ASN A 34 -6.62 -3.04 22.88
C ASN A 34 -7.16 -2.13 21.75
N LYS A 35 -7.73 -2.74 20.71
CA LYS A 35 -8.25 -2.10 19.49
C LYS A 35 -7.22 -1.35 18.63
N ASN A 36 -5.93 -1.42 18.97
CA ASN A 36 -4.89 -1.07 18.01
C ASN A 36 -4.70 -2.25 17.09
N ARG A 37 -4.42 -1.97 15.81
CA ARG A 37 -4.36 -3.00 14.77
C ARG A 37 -3.11 -2.86 13.95
N ILE A 38 -2.54 -3.99 13.60
CA ILE A 38 -1.60 -4.11 12.50
C ILE A 38 -2.19 -5.15 11.55
N MET A 39 -2.40 -4.77 10.29
CA MET A 39 -2.98 -5.63 9.26
C MET A 39 -1.97 -5.86 8.14
N THR A 40 -2.00 -7.05 7.56
CA THR A 40 -1.25 -7.38 6.35
C THR A 40 -2.23 -7.68 5.23
N TYR A 41 -1.92 -7.14 4.05
CA TYR A 41 -2.68 -7.32 2.84
C TYR A 41 -1.76 -7.85 1.75
N GLU A 42 -2.29 -8.74 0.92
CA GLU A 42 -1.69 -9.11 -0.35
C GLU A 42 -2.44 -8.40 -1.47
N PHE A 43 -1.70 -7.97 -2.49
CA PHE A 43 -2.31 -7.43 -3.71
C PHE A 43 -1.66 -7.96 -4.99
N ASP A 44 -2.44 -7.94 -6.07
CA ASP A 44 -2.02 -8.27 -7.42
C ASP A 44 -1.79 -7.01 -8.29
N GLY A 45 -0.97 -7.16 -9.34
CA GLY A 45 -0.72 -6.12 -10.33
C GLY A 45 0.49 -5.24 -10.05
N SER A 46 0.45 -4.00 -10.53
CA SER A 46 1.49 -2.97 -10.34
C SER A 46 0.85 -1.58 -10.26
N PRO A 47 0.05 -1.33 -9.20
CA PRO A 47 -0.68 -0.09 -9.04
C PRO A 47 0.28 1.08 -8.81
N LYS A 48 -0.12 2.27 -9.26
CA LYS A 48 0.54 3.52 -8.89
C LYS A 48 0.11 3.95 -7.48
N THR A 49 0.85 4.90 -6.90
CA THR A 49 0.50 5.52 -5.61
C THR A 49 -0.94 6.07 -5.59
N GLN A 50 -1.41 6.65 -6.70
CA GLN A 50 -2.78 7.16 -6.80
C GLN A 50 -3.83 6.04 -6.73
N ASP A 51 -3.60 4.92 -7.42
CA ASP A 51 -4.53 3.78 -7.42
C ASP A 51 -4.71 3.21 -6.00
N MET A 52 -3.61 3.09 -5.25
CA MET A 52 -3.66 2.64 -3.86
C MET A 52 -4.29 3.69 -2.94
N THR A 53 -4.11 4.99 -3.24
CA THR A 53 -4.80 6.07 -2.52
C THR A 53 -6.32 5.97 -2.69
N ASP A 54 -6.79 5.76 -3.91
CA ASP A 54 -8.20 5.62 -4.23
C ASP A 54 -8.79 4.35 -3.60
N TYR A 55 -8.04 3.24 -3.63
CA TYR A 55 -8.40 2.01 -2.92
C TYR A 55 -8.55 2.26 -1.41
N ILE A 56 -7.60 2.92 -0.75
CA ILE A 56 -7.64 3.19 0.69
C ILE A 56 -8.78 4.14 1.07
N ASN A 57 -9.17 5.05 0.19
CA ASN A 57 -10.31 5.94 0.42
C ASN A 57 -11.66 5.21 0.38
N THR A 58 -11.75 4.16 -0.43
CA THR A 58 -12.98 3.37 -0.60
C THR A 58 -13.03 2.15 0.32
N HIS A 59 -11.87 1.58 0.66
CA HIS A 59 -11.69 0.34 1.40
C HIS A 59 -10.71 0.52 2.56
N ALA A 60 -10.88 1.61 3.32
CA ALA A 60 -9.99 1.92 4.43
C ALA A 60 -9.87 0.73 5.40
N PRO A 61 -8.65 0.37 5.85
CA PRO A 61 -8.47 -0.65 6.87
C PRO A 61 -9.30 -0.35 8.12
N SER A 62 -9.90 -1.38 8.72
CA SER A 62 -10.78 -1.22 9.89
C SER A 62 -10.03 -0.51 11.03
N HIS A 63 -10.67 0.48 11.63
CA HIS A 63 -10.07 1.28 12.69
C HIS A 63 -11.04 1.53 13.84
N THR A 64 -10.50 2.06 14.93
CA THR A 64 -11.27 2.54 16.07
C THR A 64 -10.74 3.91 16.44
N ASP A 65 -11.63 4.87 16.65
CA ASP A 65 -11.26 6.23 17.03
C ASP A 65 -10.38 6.24 18.28
N GLY A 66 -9.34 7.08 18.26
CA GLY A 66 -8.33 7.15 19.31
C GLY A 66 -7.35 5.98 19.35
N ARG A 67 -7.41 5.04 18.38
CA ARG A 67 -6.53 3.87 18.28
C ARG A 67 -5.73 3.89 16.99
N MET A 68 -4.59 3.23 17.01
CA MET A 68 -3.72 3.12 15.84
C MET A 68 -4.14 1.93 14.98
N THR A 69 -4.24 2.14 13.66
CA THR A 69 -4.30 1.05 12.68
C THR A 69 -3.17 1.22 11.68
N ALA A 70 -2.27 0.25 11.60
CA ALA A 70 -1.28 0.15 10.52
C ALA A 70 -1.71 -0.95 9.55
N ALA A 71 -1.47 -0.74 8.25
CA ALA A 71 -1.65 -1.76 7.23
C ALA A 71 -0.47 -1.79 6.27
N TYR A 72 0.05 -2.98 6.00
CA TYR A 72 1.20 -3.20 5.12
C TYR A 72 0.76 -4.06 3.92
N PHE A 73 1.06 -3.59 2.71
CA PHE A 73 0.58 -4.16 1.46
C PHE A 73 1.74 -4.83 0.73
N PHE A 74 1.66 -6.15 0.63
CA PHE A 74 2.64 -7.01 0.00
C PHE A 74 2.20 -7.36 -1.42
N LYS A 75 3.13 -7.32 -2.36
CA LYS A 75 2.87 -7.84 -3.70
C LYS A 75 2.72 -9.36 -3.62
N LYS A 76 1.76 -9.93 -4.36
CA LYS A 76 1.54 -11.37 -4.38
C LYS A 76 2.80 -12.16 -4.72
N GLY A 77 2.99 -13.25 -3.99
CA GLY A 77 4.16 -14.13 -4.12
C GLY A 77 5.39 -13.66 -3.36
N THR A 78 5.34 -12.53 -2.65
CA THR A 78 6.38 -12.14 -1.70
C THR A 78 6.24 -12.89 -0.37
N ARG A 79 7.33 -13.00 0.38
CA ARG A 79 7.33 -13.58 1.73
C ARG A 79 6.66 -12.60 2.68
N MET A 80 5.51 -12.99 3.21
CA MET A 80 4.72 -12.17 4.13
C MET A 80 4.18 -13.03 5.28
N PRO A 81 3.69 -12.44 6.37
CA PRO A 81 3.02 -13.22 7.42
C PRO A 81 1.72 -13.83 6.88
N LEU A 82 1.67 -15.17 6.76
CA LEU A 82 0.56 -15.90 6.13
C LEU A 82 -0.56 -16.32 7.10
N SER A 83 -0.33 -16.24 8.41
CA SER A 83 -1.29 -16.39 9.52
C SER A 83 -0.49 -16.61 10.81
N GLY A 84 -1.08 -16.36 11.97
CA GLY A 84 -0.40 -16.45 13.28
C GLY A 84 0.12 -15.11 13.82
N PHE A 85 0.03 -14.03 13.03
CA PHE A 85 0.27 -12.68 13.51
C PHE A 85 -0.80 -12.21 14.53
N SER A 86 -1.92 -12.92 14.60
CA SER A 86 -3.03 -12.65 15.52
C SER A 86 -2.68 -12.79 16.99
N ASN A 87 -1.56 -13.45 17.33
CA ASN A 87 -1.07 -13.57 18.70
C ASN A 87 0.28 -12.86 18.92
N CYS A 88 0.40 -11.64 18.37
CA CYS A 88 1.57 -10.77 18.47
C CYS A 88 2.02 -10.45 19.91
N GLY A 89 1.21 -10.72 20.94
CA GLY A 89 1.48 -10.45 22.37
C GLY A 89 1.46 -8.95 22.72
N SER A 90 1.98 -8.11 21.84
CA SER A 90 1.84 -6.66 21.85
C SER A 90 1.94 -6.10 20.42
N ILE A 91 1.40 -4.91 20.19
CA ILE A 91 1.57 -4.17 18.93
C ILE A 91 3.04 -3.91 18.61
N MET A 92 3.85 -3.62 19.65
CA MET A 92 5.27 -3.33 19.47
C MET A 92 6.03 -4.55 18.97
N ASN A 93 5.77 -5.73 19.56
CA ASN A 93 6.36 -6.98 19.11
C ASN A 93 5.88 -7.35 17.70
N GLY A 94 4.61 -7.12 17.40
CA GLY A 94 4.06 -7.30 16.06
C GLY A 94 4.79 -6.43 15.02
N ASN A 95 4.95 -5.14 15.29
CA ASN A 95 5.73 -4.26 14.41
C ASN A 95 7.20 -4.71 14.33
N MET A 96 7.86 -4.99 15.44
CA MET A 96 9.27 -5.42 15.44
C MET A 96 9.46 -6.69 14.59
N PHE A 97 8.56 -7.68 14.70
CA PHE A 97 8.60 -8.86 13.86
C PHE A 97 8.51 -8.51 12.36
N LEU A 98 7.63 -7.60 11.96
CA LEU A 98 7.49 -7.18 10.57
C LEU A 98 8.76 -6.47 10.05
N TYR A 99 9.32 -5.54 10.83
CA TYR A 99 10.47 -4.72 10.39
C TYR A 99 11.80 -5.47 10.46
N GLU A 100 12.01 -6.31 11.47
CA GLU A 100 13.32 -6.93 11.73
C GLU A 100 13.46 -8.34 11.15
N SER A 101 12.36 -9.01 10.83
CA SER A 101 12.43 -10.38 10.27
C SER A 101 12.99 -10.38 8.85
N ASN A 102 14.04 -11.15 8.63
CA ASN A 102 14.60 -11.47 7.31
C ASN A 102 13.77 -12.52 6.54
N HIS A 103 12.73 -13.08 7.17
CA HIS A 103 11.76 -13.98 6.55
C HIS A 103 10.57 -13.24 5.94
N ILE A 104 10.52 -11.92 6.06
CA ILE A 104 9.48 -11.06 5.49
C ILE A 104 10.15 -10.15 4.47
N ASP A 105 9.58 -10.06 3.28
CA ASP A 105 10.04 -9.14 2.24
C ASP A 105 9.54 -7.71 2.53
N PRO A 106 10.19 -6.68 1.97
CA PRO A 106 9.65 -5.33 2.04
C PRO A 106 8.26 -5.23 1.41
N TRP A 107 7.33 -4.59 2.11
CA TRP A 107 6.02 -4.23 1.56
C TRP A 107 6.17 -3.06 0.58
N GLU A 108 5.25 -2.99 -0.39
CA GLU A 108 5.27 -1.95 -1.42
C GLU A 108 4.53 -0.69 -0.98
N PHE A 109 3.46 -0.85 -0.22
CA PHE A 109 2.72 0.29 0.37
C PHE A 109 2.53 0.11 1.86
N ALA A 110 2.53 1.23 2.58
CA ALA A 110 2.27 1.29 4.01
C ALA A 110 1.21 2.35 4.32
N TYR A 111 0.21 1.96 5.09
CA TYR A 111 -0.85 2.85 5.58
C TYR A 111 -0.81 2.97 7.09
N LEU A 112 -1.05 4.18 7.60
CA LEU A 112 -1.21 4.45 9.02
C LEU A 112 -2.43 5.33 9.24
N HIS A 113 -3.33 4.87 10.10
CA HIS A 113 -4.28 5.71 10.82
C HIS A 113 -3.74 5.89 12.25
N SER A 114 -3.32 7.11 12.58
CA SER A 114 -2.75 7.42 13.89
C SER A 114 -3.82 7.55 14.97
N LYS A 115 -3.41 7.49 16.24
CA LYS A 115 -4.32 7.73 17.38
C LYS A 115 -4.96 9.12 17.38
N LYS A 116 -4.39 10.09 16.64
CA LYS A 116 -4.90 11.47 16.53
C LYS A 116 -5.90 11.66 15.39
N GLY A 117 -6.14 10.63 14.57
CA GLY A 117 -7.01 10.72 13.39
C GLY A 117 -6.24 10.96 12.08
N ASP A 118 -4.94 11.30 12.15
CA ASP A 118 -4.13 11.51 10.94
C ASP A 118 -4.02 10.23 10.12
N ARG A 119 -4.18 10.34 8.80
CA ARG A 119 -4.01 9.25 7.83
C ARG A 119 -2.79 9.50 6.96
N ALA A 120 -1.99 8.46 6.75
CA ALA A 120 -0.86 8.48 5.83
C ALA A 120 -0.86 7.21 4.97
N LEU A 121 -0.56 7.35 3.69
CA LEU A 121 -0.25 6.26 2.76
C LEU A 121 1.11 6.57 2.12
N VAL A 122 1.98 5.58 2.07
CA VAL A 122 3.33 5.71 1.55
C VAL A 122 3.58 4.60 0.54
N ASN A 123 4.14 4.96 -0.61
CA ASN A 123 4.74 4.02 -1.54
C ASN A 123 6.22 3.82 -1.17
N CYS A 124 6.54 2.64 -0.68
CA CYS A 124 7.88 2.31 -0.18
C CYS A 124 8.88 2.01 -1.29
N LYS A 125 8.43 1.82 -2.53
CA LYS A 125 9.34 1.81 -3.70
C LYS A 125 9.78 3.21 -4.09
N GLU A 126 8.91 4.19 -3.95
CA GLU A 126 9.20 5.59 -4.29
C GLU A 126 9.87 6.34 -3.12
N ASN A 127 9.62 5.93 -1.88
CA ASN A 127 10.13 6.57 -0.68
C ASN A 127 10.61 5.52 0.35
N SER A 128 11.68 4.80 0.00
CA SER A 128 12.24 3.70 0.80
C SER A 128 12.76 4.14 2.18
N ASP A 129 13.16 5.41 2.32
CA ASP A 129 13.68 5.94 3.59
C ASP A 129 12.57 6.38 4.56
N HIS A 130 11.30 6.33 4.14
CA HIS A 130 10.20 6.70 5.02
C HIS A 130 10.09 5.73 6.20
N LYS A 131 9.82 6.26 7.40
CA LYS A 131 9.70 5.50 8.67
C LYS A 131 8.65 4.38 8.70
N LEU A 132 7.79 4.30 7.69
CA LEU A 132 6.77 3.27 7.55
C LEU A 132 7.20 2.14 6.60
N CYS A 133 8.40 2.24 6.04
CA CYS A 133 8.93 1.30 5.06
C CYS A 133 10.00 0.43 5.72
N LYS A 134 9.93 -0.86 5.37
CA LYS A 134 10.97 -1.82 5.71
C LYS A 134 12.15 -1.61 4.75
N LYS A 135 13.36 -1.67 5.31
CA LYS A 135 14.62 -1.60 4.55
C LYS A 135 15.03 -2.96 4.02
#